data_AF-A0A643EWZ3-F1
#
_entry.id   AF-A0A643EWZ3-F1
#
_cell.length_a   1.000
_cell.length_b   1.000
_cell.length_c   1.000
_cell.angle_alpha   90.00
_cell.angle_beta   90.00
_cell.angle_gamma   90.00
#
_symmetry.space_group_name_H-M   'P 1'
#
loop_
_entity.id
_entity.type
_entity.pdbx_description
1 polymer ?
#
loop_
_entity_poly.entity_id
_entity_poly.type
_entity_poly.pdbx_seq_one_letter_code
_entity_poly.pdbx_strand_id
1 'polypeptide(L)'
;MTGIDIVIALVRCLNLVGLAMFAGAMFFRILLVPSTISEGQLAAFVRLWWLLCGYSVAISAFGLVLWAPLQFSLLSGANSLFDAFAFLPSGLIGTAFGIASCLRALAIVLVVVLLPYAIKSQAIRVLLFLIAVLALGLQIRMGHAAAADTIWLPLAVSAHVIAGALWFGSLLPLYFLLRVSRVEGLQAARRFSLFGIVFVAVLIAGATIAGWLLTGGLSGLVGTTYGRIMIVKVALLAAMLALAALNRFWLSRDGSSGKGLRYALIFEATIGLMVFLAASLLATQPPGVHEDIIWPFAYRLRDNILGDAFLVDAAWRSFKPLLLALLIGIGCLFLPKWRWPAIIVVAVIGFALFQLPRIGLFVQDANEASFLRSPTSYTSITIARGAAAFGGNCASCHGNDGRGRGEQATGDPVWPPDLTAPLFADRSDGEIFWTIMHGKELQDGRQSMPGFGSALDAKTAWSIVDYIRMIASTRTISLPAPDGEVYPAASPRITVYCDEERHDVGRQSDSFWLLSLQSQQLNVFAVDNDGGAKKCDVPDQTAALAVQLLTPTSQETSFLVDQNGWIRFRWSVREDLSFSTLAAAIQKARANPVSLSNRGHHS
;
A
#
# COMPACT_ATOMS: atom_id res chain seq x y z
N MET A 1 4.41 17.19 7.79
CA MET A 1 4.28 16.87 9.23
C MET A 1 4.17 18.16 10.02
N THR A 2 3.08 18.29 10.78
CA THR A 2 2.84 19.39 11.72
C THR A 2 3.39 19.02 13.11
N GLY A 3 3.48 19.99 14.02
CA GLY A 3 3.89 19.74 15.40
C GLY A 3 2.95 18.77 16.14
N ILE A 4 1.64 18.82 15.84
CA ILE A 4 0.64 17.96 16.47
C ILE A 4 0.78 16.49 16.04
N ASP A 5 1.17 16.22 14.79
CA ASP A 5 1.44 14.86 14.29
C ASP A 5 2.55 14.18 15.09
N ILE A 6 3.59 14.95 15.46
CA ILE A 6 4.72 14.47 16.25
C ILE A 6 4.27 14.15 17.68
N VAL A 7 3.47 15.03 18.30
CA VAL A 7 2.94 14.80 19.66
C VAL A 7 2.08 13.54 19.70
N ILE A 8 1.19 13.36 18.73
CA ILE A 8 0.31 12.19 18.64
C ILE A 8 1.14 10.91 18.44
N ALA A 9 2.16 10.95 17.57
CA ALA A 9 3.06 9.84 17.38
C ALA A 9 3.84 9.49 18.65
N LEU A 10 4.25 10.48 19.45
CA LEU A 10 4.95 10.27 20.73
C LEU A 10 4.04 9.59 21.76
N VAL A 11 2.84 10.09 22.00
CA VAL A 11 1.92 9.49 22.99
C VAL A 11 1.44 8.10 22.57
N ARG A 12 1.25 7.89 21.25
CA ARG A 12 0.99 6.57 20.69
C ARG A 12 2.17 5.62 20.90
N CYS A 13 3.40 6.10 20.69
CA CYS A 13 4.61 5.33 20.93
C CYS A 13 4.69 4.90 22.40
N LEU A 14 4.39 5.80 23.35
CA LEU A 14 4.33 5.46 24.78
C LEU A 14 3.33 4.33 25.05
N ASN A 15 2.11 4.41 24.52
CA ASN A 15 1.12 3.34 24.69
C ASN A 15 1.65 1.99 24.16
N LEU A 16 2.17 2.00 22.94
CA LEU A 16 2.62 0.80 22.25
C LEU A 16 3.87 0.18 22.89
N VAL A 17 4.85 1.00 23.27
CA VAL A 17 6.07 0.59 23.97
C VAL A 17 5.74 0.02 25.35
N GLY A 18 4.83 0.66 26.10
CA GLY A 18 4.40 0.15 27.40
C GLY A 18 3.74 -1.23 27.31
N LEU A 19 2.83 -1.43 26.34
CA LEU A 19 2.23 -2.74 26.08
C LEU A 19 3.27 -3.77 25.63
N ALA A 20 4.20 -3.37 24.75
CA ALA A 20 5.25 -4.25 24.26
C ALA A 20 6.20 -4.71 25.38
N MET A 21 6.67 -3.79 26.22
CA MET A 21 7.51 -4.09 27.38
C MET A 21 6.81 -5.03 28.34
N PHE A 22 5.51 -4.82 28.63
CA PHE A 22 4.74 -5.70 29.50
C PHE A 22 4.56 -7.10 28.90
N ALA A 23 4.14 -7.21 27.63
CA ALA A 23 3.95 -8.49 26.96
C ALA A 23 5.25 -9.30 26.88
N GLY A 24 6.36 -8.65 26.50
CA GLY A 24 7.68 -9.28 26.44
C GLY A 24 8.20 -9.68 27.83
N ALA A 25 7.95 -8.87 28.88
CA ALA A 25 8.30 -9.24 30.25
C ALA A 25 7.55 -10.48 30.73
N MET A 26 6.26 -10.62 30.42
CA MET A 26 5.47 -11.81 30.74
C MET A 26 5.96 -13.03 29.95
N PHE A 27 6.12 -12.89 28.64
CA PHE A 27 6.67 -13.92 27.76
C PHE A 27 8.02 -14.46 28.27
N PHE A 28 8.93 -13.54 28.61
CA PHE A 28 10.25 -13.89 29.14
C PHE A 28 10.16 -14.68 30.44
N ARG A 29 9.32 -14.23 31.38
CA ARG A 29 9.16 -14.88 32.68
C ARG A 29 8.54 -16.28 32.58
N ILE A 30 7.67 -16.51 31.61
CA ILE A 30 6.95 -17.79 31.40
C ILE A 30 7.83 -18.81 30.68
N LEU A 31 8.54 -18.40 29.62
CA LEU A 31 9.18 -19.34 28.69
C LEU A 31 10.71 -19.35 28.73
N LEU A 32 11.36 -18.27 29.19
CA LEU A 32 12.80 -18.10 29.02
C LEU A 32 13.60 -18.23 30.31
N VAL A 33 13.02 -17.94 31.47
CA VAL A 33 13.68 -18.10 32.77
C VAL A 33 13.90 -19.60 33.06
N PRO A 34 15.15 -20.05 33.28
CA PRO A 34 15.44 -21.45 33.62
C PRO A 34 14.88 -21.86 34.99
N SER A 35 14.48 -23.12 35.14
CA SER A 35 14.04 -23.69 36.43
C SER A 35 15.18 -23.94 37.42
N THR A 36 16.43 -23.89 36.97
CA THR A 36 17.64 -24.19 37.75
C THR A 36 18.19 -22.99 38.53
N ILE A 37 17.56 -21.82 38.43
CA ILE A 37 18.00 -20.59 39.10
C ILE A 37 17.86 -20.70 40.62
N SER A 38 18.87 -20.24 41.37
CA SER A 38 18.80 -20.21 42.84
C SER A 38 17.70 -19.28 43.36
N GLU A 39 17.10 -19.60 44.51
CA GLU A 39 15.98 -18.82 45.07
C GLU A 39 16.33 -17.35 45.31
N GLY A 40 17.53 -17.06 45.83
CA GLY A 40 17.98 -15.69 46.09
C GLY A 40 18.15 -14.87 44.82
N GLN A 41 18.73 -15.47 43.78
CA GLN A 41 18.84 -14.82 42.46
C GLN A 41 17.46 -14.65 41.82
N LEU A 42 16.58 -15.64 41.92
CA LEU A 42 15.22 -15.54 41.41
C LEU A 42 14.45 -14.40 42.08
N ALA A 43 14.56 -14.25 43.40
CA ALA A 43 13.91 -13.16 44.14
C ALA A 43 14.42 -11.79 43.69
N ALA A 44 15.74 -11.63 43.50
CA ALA A 44 16.34 -10.39 43.00
C ALA A 44 15.86 -10.04 41.58
N PHE A 45 15.81 -11.03 40.68
CA PHE A 45 15.28 -10.87 39.34
C PHE A 45 13.78 -10.52 39.34
N VAL A 46 12.98 -11.21 40.14
CA VAL A 46 11.53 -10.98 40.25
C VAL A 46 11.22 -9.56 40.74
N ARG A 47 12.03 -9.01 41.65
CA ARG A 47 11.90 -7.61 42.09
C ARG A 47 12.05 -6.62 40.92
N LEU A 48 13.11 -6.76 40.13
CA LEU A 48 13.36 -5.91 38.95
C LEU A 48 12.28 -6.10 37.87
N TRP A 49 11.89 -7.35 37.65
CA TRP A 49 10.84 -7.72 36.69
C TRP A 49 9.47 -7.13 37.09
N TRP A 50 9.12 -7.15 38.36
CA TRP A 50 7.85 -6.60 38.85
C TRP A 50 7.81 -5.08 38.70
N LEU A 51 8.91 -4.38 39.03
CA LEU A 51 9.05 -2.94 38.79
C LEU A 51 8.92 -2.60 37.31
N LEU A 52 9.59 -3.36 36.43
CA LEU A 52 9.47 -3.21 34.99
C LEU A 52 8.01 -3.35 34.54
N CYS A 53 7.29 -4.37 35.02
CA CYS A 53 5.89 -4.57 34.69
C CYS A 53 5.03 -3.38 35.14
N GLY A 54 5.23 -2.89 36.38
CA GLY A 54 4.52 -1.71 36.89
C GLY A 54 4.75 -0.47 36.04
N TYR A 55 6.01 -0.14 35.73
CA TYR A 55 6.35 1.00 34.86
C TYR A 55 5.79 0.84 33.44
N SER A 56 5.84 -0.38 32.88
CA SER A 56 5.33 -0.65 31.52
C SER A 56 3.82 -0.37 31.43
N VAL A 57 3.07 -0.76 32.47
CA VAL A 57 1.62 -0.54 32.56
C VAL A 57 1.31 0.95 32.78
N ALA A 58 2.08 1.64 33.63
CA ALA A 58 1.92 3.08 33.86
C ALA A 58 2.20 3.90 32.59
N ILE A 59 3.28 3.59 31.86
CA ILE A 59 3.62 4.22 30.58
C ILE A 59 2.52 3.96 29.54
N SER A 60 2.02 2.72 29.49
CA SER A 60 0.93 2.34 28.58
C SER A 60 -0.36 3.12 28.86
N ALA A 61 -0.75 3.22 30.13
CA ALA A 61 -1.93 3.95 30.59
C ALA A 61 -1.81 5.44 30.27
N PHE A 62 -0.67 6.05 30.62
CA PHE A 62 -0.38 7.45 30.31
C PHE A 62 -0.46 7.73 28.81
N GLY A 63 0.17 6.89 28.00
CA GLY A 63 0.11 6.98 26.54
C GLY A 63 -1.32 6.90 26.01
N LEU A 64 -2.14 5.97 26.49
CA LEU A 64 -3.53 5.80 26.02
C LEU A 64 -4.42 6.98 26.38
N VAL A 65 -4.33 7.46 27.63
CA VAL A 65 -5.15 8.57 28.14
C VAL A 65 -4.88 9.86 27.38
N LEU A 66 -3.64 10.09 26.93
CA LEU A 66 -3.31 11.25 26.10
C LEU A 66 -3.61 11.03 24.62
N TRP A 67 -3.30 9.83 24.10
CA TRP A 67 -3.43 9.54 22.68
C TRP A 67 -4.87 9.52 22.19
N ALA A 68 -5.78 8.85 22.89
CA ALA A 68 -7.14 8.67 22.39
C ALA A 68 -7.88 10.02 22.21
N PRO A 69 -7.88 10.96 23.17
CA PRO A 69 -8.49 12.28 22.99
C PRO A 69 -7.85 13.10 21.86
N LEU A 70 -6.51 13.10 21.77
CA LEU A 70 -5.80 13.83 20.71
C LEU A 70 -6.13 13.28 19.32
N GLN A 71 -6.25 11.95 19.19
CA GLN A 71 -6.65 11.32 17.93
C GLN A 71 -8.08 11.69 17.55
N PHE A 72 -9.02 11.71 18.50
CA PHE A 72 -10.39 12.15 18.23
C PHE A 72 -10.46 13.63 17.84
N SER A 73 -9.66 14.49 18.46
CA SER A 73 -9.57 15.90 18.08
C SER A 73 -9.16 16.10 16.62
N LEU A 74 -8.25 15.26 16.10
CA LEU A 74 -7.88 15.27 14.68
C LEU A 74 -9.01 14.77 13.80
N LEU A 75 -9.68 13.68 14.20
CA LEU A 75 -10.73 13.04 13.40
C LEU A 75 -11.99 13.90 13.29
N SER A 76 -12.35 14.64 14.35
CA SER A 76 -13.54 15.50 14.35
C SER A 76 -13.30 16.86 13.66
N GLY A 77 -12.05 17.21 13.34
CA GLY A 77 -11.70 18.56 12.86
C GLY A 77 -11.99 19.64 13.91
N ALA A 78 -12.03 19.28 15.19
CA ALA A 78 -12.37 20.20 16.27
C ALA A 78 -11.35 21.35 16.36
N ASN A 79 -11.86 22.58 16.39
CA ASN A 79 -11.05 23.80 16.53
C ASN A 79 -10.74 24.14 18.00
N SER A 80 -11.37 23.45 18.95
CA SER A 80 -11.17 23.63 20.38
C SER A 80 -11.12 22.30 21.13
N LEU A 81 -10.45 22.28 22.29
CA LEU A 81 -10.42 21.11 23.19
C LEU A 81 -11.82 20.74 23.67
N PHE A 82 -12.71 21.71 23.88
CA PHE A 82 -14.07 21.46 24.34
C PHE A 82 -14.89 20.68 23.31
N ASP A 83 -14.80 21.06 22.04
CA ASP A 83 -15.48 20.36 20.94
C ASP A 83 -14.94 18.93 20.78
N ALA A 84 -13.63 18.74 20.96
CA ALA A 84 -13.01 17.42 20.97
C ALA A 84 -13.53 16.53 22.12
N PHE A 85 -13.70 17.09 23.32
CA PHE A 85 -14.28 16.36 24.46
C PHE A 85 -15.78 16.06 24.28
N ALA A 86 -16.54 16.96 23.64
CA ALA A 86 -17.95 16.73 23.35
C ALA A 86 -18.16 15.56 22.37
N PHE A 87 -17.25 15.36 21.42
CA PHE A 87 -17.27 14.25 20.47
C PHE A 87 -16.83 12.91 21.07
N LEU A 88 -16.18 12.91 22.24
CA LEU A 88 -15.52 11.73 22.79
C LEU A 88 -16.48 10.56 23.07
N PRO A 89 -17.68 10.74 23.65
CA PRO A 89 -18.62 9.64 23.90
C PRO A 89 -19.10 8.96 22.62
N SER A 90 -19.51 9.75 21.62
CA SER A 90 -19.97 9.23 20.32
C SER A 90 -18.82 8.62 19.52
N GLY A 91 -17.62 9.23 19.58
CA GLY A 91 -16.40 8.69 18.98
C GLY A 91 -15.97 7.36 19.59
N LEU A 92 -16.01 7.23 20.92
CA LEU A 92 -15.60 6.01 21.61
C LEU A 92 -16.50 4.81 21.31
N ILE A 93 -17.80 5.02 21.20
CA ILE A 93 -18.78 3.93 21.01
C ILE A 93 -19.10 3.72 19.52
N GLY A 94 -19.09 4.79 18.72
CA GLY A 94 -19.47 4.77 17.32
C GLY A 94 -18.35 4.44 16.34
N THR A 95 -17.09 4.36 16.79
CA THR A 95 -15.95 4.08 15.90
C THR A 95 -15.19 2.82 16.30
N ALA A 96 -14.68 2.09 15.30
CA ALA A 96 -13.83 0.92 15.52
C ALA A 96 -12.57 1.25 16.34
N PHE A 97 -12.00 2.44 16.11
CA PHE A 97 -10.87 2.98 16.87
C PHE A 97 -11.24 3.19 18.35
N GLY A 98 -12.40 3.79 18.60
CA GLY A 98 -12.92 4.06 19.93
C GLY A 98 -13.15 2.80 20.74
N ILE A 99 -13.86 1.83 20.15
CA ILE A 99 -14.14 0.53 20.79
C ILE A 99 -12.82 -0.17 21.14
N ALA A 100 -11.86 -0.19 20.21
CA ALA A 100 -10.56 -0.78 20.45
C ALA A 100 -9.80 -0.06 21.58
N SER A 101 -9.92 1.27 21.68
CA SER A 101 -9.28 2.07 22.73
C SER A 101 -9.89 1.76 24.11
N CYS A 102 -11.21 1.63 24.20
CA CYS A 102 -11.90 1.18 25.41
C CYS A 102 -11.47 -0.23 25.82
N LEU A 103 -11.37 -1.16 24.88
CA LEU A 103 -10.93 -2.53 25.15
C LEU A 103 -9.45 -2.57 25.62
N ARG A 104 -8.58 -1.71 25.08
CA ARG A 104 -7.21 -1.54 25.59
C ARG A 104 -7.19 -0.94 26.99
N ALA A 105 -8.04 0.04 27.29
CA ALA A 105 -8.15 0.61 28.63
C ALA A 105 -8.61 -0.47 29.64
N LEU A 106 -9.61 -1.27 29.29
CA LEU A 106 -10.05 -2.41 30.10
C LEU A 106 -8.92 -3.42 30.34
N ALA A 107 -8.16 -3.77 29.28
CA ALA A 107 -7.02 -4.66 29.40
C ALA A 107 -5.96 -4.11 30.39
N ILE A 108 -5.66 -2.81 30.33
CA ILE A 108 -4.73 -2.15 31.26
C ILE A 108 -5.26 -2.22 32.70
N VAL A 109 -6.54 -1.95 32.94
CA VAL A 109 -7.16 -2.04 34.27
C VAL A 109 -7.07 -3.47 34.81
N LEU A 110 -7.42 -4.48 34.01
CA LEU A 110 -7.31 -5.89 34.38
C LEU A 110 -5.86 -6.27 34.71
N VAL A 111 -4.89 -5.75 33.96
CA VAL A 111 -3.48 -5.95 34.24
C VAL A 111 -3.08 -5.35 35.60
N VAL A 112 -3.47 -4.11 35.90
CA VAL A 112 -3.17 -3.46 37.18
C VAL A 112 -3.72 -4.27 38.36
N VAL A 113 -4.97 -4.73 38.25
CA VAL A 113 -5.65 -5.49 39.32
C VAL A 113 -5.01 -6.87 39.53
N LEU A 114 -4.64 -7.56 38.45
CA LEU A 114 -4.15 -8.94 38.52
C LEU A 114 -2.62 -9.06 38.71
N LEU A 115 -1.85 -8.01 38.42
CA LEU A 115 -0.38 -8.02 38.49
C LEU A 115 0.20 -8.44 39.85
N PRO A 116 -0.33 -8.02 41.02
CA PRO A 116 0.19 -8.46 42.32
C PRO A 116 0.16 -9.99 42.49
N TYR A 117 -0.85 -10.65 41.93
CA TYR A 117 -1.04 -12.11 42.04
C TYR A 117 -0.14 -12.90 41.06
N ALA A 118 0.40 -12.23 40.03
CA ALA A 118 1.28 -12.82 39.02
C ALA A 118 2.62 -13.32 39.59
N ILE A 119 3.04 -12.81 40.77
CA ILE A 119 4.26 -13.27 41.46
C ILE A 119 4.13 -14.74 41.84
N LYS A 120 2.97 -15.14 42.39
CA LYS A 120 2.75 -16.49 42.95
C LYS A 120 2.19 -17.47 41.90
N SER A 121 1.27 -17.04 41.05
CA SER A 121 0.53 -17.94 40.15
C SER A 121 1.03 -17.90 38.70
N GLN A 122 1.35 -19.07 38.14
CA GLN A 122 1.67 -19.20 36.70
C GLN A 122 0.45 -18.98 35.80
N ALA A 123 -0.73 -19.44 36.23
CA ALA A 123 -1.96 -19.25 35.46
C ALA A 123 -2.28 -17.76 35.26
N ILE A 124 -2.08 -16.94 36.30
CA ILE A 124 -2.29 -15.49 36.22
C ILE A 124 -1.27 -14.84 35.28
N ARG A 125 -0.01 -15.28 35.28
CA ARG A 125 0.99 -14.79 34.29
C ARG A 125 0.56 -15.10 32.86
N VAL A 126 0.08 -16.31 32.60
CA VAL A 126 -0.43 -16.70 31.27
C VAL A 126 -1.64 -15.86 30.88
N LEU A 127 -2.60 -15.66 31.80
CA LEU A 127 -3.77 -14.81 31.55
C LEU A 127 -3.36 -13.37 31.22
N LEU A 128 -2.47 -12.77 32.01
CA LEU A 128 -1.94 -11.42 31.77
C LEU A 128 -1.21 -11.31 30.43
N PHE A 129 -0.44 -12.34 30.07
CA PHE A 129 0.21 -12.42 28.77
C PHE A 129 -0.82 -12.43 27.62
N LEU A 130 -1.86 -13.25 27.72
CA LEU A 130 -2.93 -13.32 26.71
C LEU A 130 -3.69 -11.98 26.60
N ILE A 131 -3.99 -11.33 27.73
CA ILE A 131 -4.60 -10.00 27.75
C ILE A 131 -3.72 -8.97 27.02
N ALA A 132 -2.41 -8.98 27.28
CA ALA A 132 -1.47 -8.07 26.63
C ALA A 132 -1.34 -8.33 25.12
N VAL A 133 -1.27 -9.60 24.70
CA VAL A 133 -1.25 -9.99 23.28
C VAL A 133 -2.55 -9.60 22.58
N LEU A 134 -3.70 -9.79 23.22
CA LEU A 134 -4.99 -9.34 22.69
C LEU A 134 -5.03 -7.81 22.54
N ALA A 135 -4.56 -7.08 23.55
CA ALA A 135 -4.48 -5.62 23.51
C ALA A 135 -3.58 -5.11 22.36
N LEU A 136 -2.43 -5.77 22.13
CA LEU A 136 -1.57 -5.51 20.96
C LEU A 136 -2.31 -5.85 19.65
N GLY A 137 -3.00 -7.00 19.60
CA GLY A 137 -3.77 -7.48 18.44
C GLY A 137 -4.93 -6.57 18.02
N LEU A 138 -5.49 -5.78 18.95
CA LEU A 138 -6.48 -4.73 18.66
C LEU A 138 -5.96 -3.67 17.67
N GLN A 139 -4.66 -3.65 17.37
CA GLN A 139 -4.10 -2.83 16.30
C GLN A 139 -4.78 -3.06 14.94
N ILE A 140 -5.41 -4.22 14.76
CA ILE A 140 -6.22 -4.59 13.59
C ILE A 140 -7.35 -3.58 13.30
N ARG A 141 -7.80 -2.83 14.31
CA ARG A 141 -8.86 -1.82 14.22
C ARG A 141 -8.37 -0.37 14.36
N MET A 142 -7.06 -0.13 14.53
CA MET A 142 -6.51 1.15 14.99
C MET A 142 -5.52 1.81 14.01
N GLY A 143 -5.58 1.50 12.72
CA GLY A 143 -4.70 2.12 11.73
C GLY A 143 -5.24 1.99 10.32
N HIS A 144 -4.52 2.53 9.34
CA HIS A 144 -4.94 2.53 7.92
C HIS A 144 -5.25 1.14 7.37
N ALA A 145 -4.53 0.12 7.84
CA ALA A 145 -4.81 -1.27 7.50
C ALA A 145 -6.24 -1.70 7.84
N ALA A 146 -6.88 -1.11 8.86
CA ALA A 146 -8.25 -1.44 9.27
C ALA A 146 -9.31 -1.01 8.24
N ALA A 147 -8.97 -0.10 7.33
CA ALA A 147 -9.84 0.35 6.24
C ALA A 147 -9.68 -0.50 4.96
N ALA A 148 -8.84 -1.53 5.00
CA ALA A 148 -8.65 -2.42 3.85
C ALA A 148 -9.86 -3.34 3.66
N ASP A 149 -10.20 -3.62 2.40
CA ASP A 149 -11.34 -4.47 2.03
C ASP A 149 -11.17 -5.94 2.46
N THR A 150 -9.93 -6.37 2.72
CA THR A 150 -9.62 -7.74 3.13
C THR A 150 -8.99 -7.80 4.52
N ILE A 151 -9.24 -8.88 5.26
CA ILE A 151 -8.72 -9.06 6.62
C ILE A 151 -7.20 -9.33 6.67
N TRP A 152 -6.60 -9.72 5.53
CA TRP A 152 -5.19 -10.16 5.46
C TRP A 152 -4.20 -9.05 5.82
N LEU A 153 -4.41 -7.83 5.32
CA LEU A 153 -3.56 -6.68 5.62
C LEU A 153 -3.64 -6.28 7.11
N PRO A 154 -4.84 -6.06 7.70
CA PRO A 154 -4.98 -5.86 9.13
C PRO A 154 -4.32 -6.97 9.97
N LEU A 155 -4.51 -8.23 9.59
CA LEU A 155 -3.93 -9.38 10.31
C LEU A 155 -2.40 -9.39 10.24
N ALA A 156 -1.82 -9.12 9.06
CA ALA A 156 -0.38 -9.04 8.86
C ALA A 156 0.24 -7.92 9.72
N VAL A 157 -0.42 -6.75 9.79
CA VAL A 157 0.02 -5.63 10.64
C VAL A 157 -0.05 -6.01 12.13
N SER A 158 -1.14 -6.64 12.58
CA SER A 158 -1.24 -7.10 13.97
C SER A 158 -0.19 -8.14 14.33
N ALA A 159 0.03 -9.14 13.47
CA ALA A 159 1.07 -10.15 13.67
C ALA A 159 2.47 -9.51 13.72
N HIS A 160 2.75 -8.55 12.83
CA HIS A 160 4.00 -7.78 12.83
C HIS A 160 4.20 -7.03 14.16
N VAL A 161 3.18 -6.33 14.65
CA VAL A 161 3.25 -5.57 15.91
C VAL A 161 3.43 -6.49 17.12
N ILE A 162 2.72 -7.62 17.19
CA ILE A 162 2.88 -8.60 18.27
C ILE A 162 4.30 -9.19 18.26
N ALA A 163 4.81 -9.61 17.11
CA ALA A 163 6.16 -10.16 16.99
C ALA A 163 7.23 -9.14 17.42
N GLY A 164 7.11 -7.88 16.95
CA GLY A 164 8.00 -6.79 17.36
C GLY A 164 7.93 -6.50 18.86
N ALA A 165 6.73 -6.54 19.43
CA ALA A 165 6.50 -6.34 20.86
C ALA A 165 7.14 -7.42 21.73
N LEU A 166 6.99 -8.70 21.36
CA LEU A 166 7.58 -9.81 22.11
C LEU A 166 9.11 -9.82 22.00
N TRP A 167 9.66 -9.47 20.83
CA TRP A 167 11.10 -9.33 20.67
C TRP A 167 11.64 -8.18 21.51
N PHE A 168 11.15 -6.96 21.29
CA PHE A 168 11.62 -5.76 21.97
C PHE A 168 11.41 -5.84 23.50
N GLY A 169 10.22 -6.23 23.94
CA GLY A 169 9.88 -6.27 25.37
C GLY A 169 10.64 -7.33 26.17
N SER A 170 11.26 -8.30 25.52
CA SER A 170 12.06 -9.34 26.18
C SER A 170 13.51 -8.91 26.45
N LEU A 171 14.00 -7.81 25.83
CA LEU A 171 15.40 -7.38 25.94
C LEU A 171 15.77 -6.91 27.35
N LEU A 172 14.93 -6.10 27.99
CA LEU A 172 15.16 -5.61 29.36
C LEU A 172 15.11 -6.71 30.43
N PRO A 173 14.11 -7.62 30.44
CA PRO A 173 14.13 -8.80 31.29
C PRO A 173 15.39 -9.65 31.11
N LEU A 174 15.84 -9.86 29.88
CA LEU A 174 17.08 -10.59 29.60
C LEU A 174 18.30 -9.87 30.19
N TYR A 175 18.36 -8.55 30.04
CA TYR A 175 19.40 -7.72 30.63
C TYR A 175 19.43 -7.83 32.17
N PHE A 176 18.27 -7.78 32.83
CA PHE A 176 18.18 -7.94 34.29
C PHE A 176 18.60 -9.34 34.73
N LEU A 177 18.16 -10.39 34.03
CA LEU A 177 18.58 -11.75 34.34
C LEU A 177 20.09 -11.90 34.21
N LEU A 178 20.71 -11.36 33.16
CA LEU A 178 22.16 -11.36 32.98
C LEU A 178 22.90 -10.58 34.06
N ARG A 179 22.29 -9.54 34.65
CA ARG A 179 22.87 -8.80 35.80
C ARG A 179 22.83 -9.63 37.09
N VAL A 180 21.74 -10.38 37.31
CA VAL A 180 21.52 -11.16 38.54
C VAL A 180 22.26 -12.50 38.49
N SER A 181 22.16 -13.22 37.38
CA SER A 181 22.94 -14.43 37.16
C SER A 181 23.40 -14.60 35.71
N ARG A 182 24.71 -14.76 35.56
CA ARG A 182 25.36 -14.85 34.25
C ARG A 182 25.06 -16.16 33.54
N VAL A 183 25.08 -17.28 34.25
CA VAL A 183 24.96 -18.63 33.64
C VAL A 183 23.54 -18.82 33.10
N GLU A 184 22.54 -18.56 33.92
CA GLU A 184 21.12 -18.65 33.58
C GLU A 184 20.73 -17.59 32.56
N GLY A 185 21.28 -16.38 32.65
CA GLY A 185 21.07 -15.34 31.64
C GLY A 185 21.60 -15.73 30.26
N LEU A 186 22.77 -16.38 30.17
CA LEU A 186 23.29 -16.90 28.89
C LEU A 186 22.44 -18.06 28.36
N GLN A 187 21.91 -18.92 29.23
CA GLN A 187 20.98 -19.98 28.83
C GLN A 187 19.66 -19.42 28.29
N ALA A 188 19.10 -18.42 28.97
CA ALA A 188 17.92 -17.70 28.51
C ALA A 188 18.17 -16.99 27.16
N ALA A 189 19.34 -16.37 26.97
CA ALA A 189 19.74 -15.75 25.70
C ALA A 189 19.76 -16.75 24.54
N ARG A 190 20.25 -17.99 24.76
CA ARG A 190 20.24 -19.05 23.73
C ARG A 190 18.81 -19.44 23.33
N ARG A 191 17.91 -19.60 24.31
CA ARG A 191 16.49 -19.88 24.04
C ARG A 191 15.81 -18.73 23.31
N PHE A 192 16.07 -17.50 23.77
CA PHE A 192 15.53 -16.29 23.16
C PHE A 192 15.96 -16.14 21.71
N SER A 193 17.20 -16.48 21.39
CA SER A 193 17.71 -16.42 20.02
C SER A 193 16.93 -17.33 19.05
N LEU A 194 16.32 -18.43 19.50
CA LEU A 194 15.46 -19.28 18.65
C LEU A 194 14.14 -18.59 18.35
N PHE A 195 13.51 -17.99 19.36
CA PHE A 195 12.30 -17.18 19.19
C PHE A 195 12.56 -15.93 18.34
N GLY A 196 13.74 -15.32 18.47
CA GLY A 196 14.16 -14.18 17.67
C GLY A 196 14.09 -14.45 16.16
N ILE A 197 14.45 -15.66 15.70
CA ILE A 197 14.34 -16.04 14.29
C ILE A 197 12.86 -16.04 13.84
N VAL A 198 11.97 -16.60 14.66
CA VAL A 198 10.52 -16.64 14.38
C VAL A 198 9.96 -15.22 14.34
N PHE A 199 10.30 -14.37 15.31
CA PHE A 199 9.84 -12.97 15.34
C PHE A 199 10.32 -12.19 14.12
N VAL A 200 11.59 -12.33 13.74
CA VAL A 200 12.15 -11.69 12.53
C VAL A 200 11.44 -12.16 11.27
N ALA A 201 11.16 -13.46 11.14
CA ALA A 201 10.43 -14.00 9.98
C ALA A 201 9.02 -13.39 9.86
N VAL A 202 8.28 -13.32 10.96
CA VAL A 202 6.95 -12.68 11.01
C VAL A 202 7.04 -11.18 10.69
N LEU A 203 8.07 -10.49 11.22
CA LEU A 203 8.29 -9.07 10.96
C LEU A 203 8.56 -8.81 9.47
N ILE A 204 9.42 -9.60 8.83
CA ILE A 204 9.72 -9.48 7.40
C ILE A 204 8.47 -9.74 6.57
N ALA A 205 7.75 -10.83 6.82
CA ALA A 205 6.53 -11.16 6.08
C ALA A 205 5.48 -10.04 6.20
N GLY A 206 5.20 -9.57 7.42
CA GLY A 206 4.26 -8.48 7.66
C GLY A 206 4.72 -7.15 7.06
N ALA A 207 6.02 -6.84 7.11
CA ALA A 207 6.59 -5.62 6.53
C ALA A 207 6.52 -5.62 5.01
N THR A 208 6.75 -6.76 4.36
CA THR A 208 6.64 -6.88 2.89
C THR A 208 5.20 -6.68 2.43
N ILE A 209 4.24 -7.36 3.07
CA ILE A 209 2.82 -7.24 2.72
C ILE A 209 2.33 -5.80 2.95
N ALA A 210 2.53 -5.26 4.16
CA ALA A 210 2.06 -3.92 4.48
C ALA A 210 2.82 -2.84 3.69
N GLY A 211 4.13 -2.99 3.52
CA GLY A 211 4.95 -2.06 2.75
C GLY A 211 4.53 -1.98 1.29
N TRP A 212 4.31 -3.13 0.64
CA TRP A 212 3.88 -3.16 -0.77
C TRP A 212 2.52 -2.50 -0.96
N LEU A 213 1.54 -2.86 -0.12
CA LEU A 213 0.17 -2.38 -0.27
C LEU A 213 -0.01 -0.92 0.16
N LEU A 214 0.69 -0.46 1.19
CA LEU A 214 0.51 0.90 1.73
C LEU A 214 1.37 1.96 1.02
N THR A 215 2.49 1.58 0.41
CA THR A 215 3.32 2.53 -0.36
C THR A 215 2.93 2.61 -1.82
N GLY A 216 2.26 1.60 -2.39
CA GLY A 216 1.91 1.60 -3.82
C GLY A 216 3.09 1.30 -4.73
N GLY A 217 4.18 0.73 -4.18
CA GLY A 217 5.37 0.35 -4.92
C GLY A 217 6.57 1.27 -4.67
N LEU A 218 7.58 1.16 -5.53
CA LEU A 218 8.87 1.84 -5.34
C LEU A 218 8.74 3.37 -5.40
N SER A 219 7.88 3.87 -6.28
CA SER A 219 7.62 5.31 -6.44
C SER A 219 7.09 5.92 -5.15
N GLY A 220 6.08 5.30 -4.52
CA GLY A 220 5.57 5.76 -3.25
C GLY A 220 6.52 5.49 -2.08
N LEU A 221 7.34 4.44 -2.11
CA LEU A 221 8.36 4.21 -1.08
C LEU A 221 9.42 5.34 -1.00
N VAL A 222 9.81 5.91 -2.14
CA VAL A 222 10.85 6.95 -2.20
C VAL A 222 10.24 8.36 -2.22
N GLY A 223 9.16 8.54 -2.96
CA GLY A 223 8.60 9.84 -3.28
C GLY A 223 7.60 10.41 -2.27
N THR A 224 7.22 9.64 -1.24
CA THR A 224 6.24 10.09 -0.22
C THR A 224 6.88 10.27 1.15
N THR A 225 6.23 11.04 2.02
CA THR A 225 6.67 11.21 3.41
C THR A 225 6.56 9.88 4.16
N TYR A 226 5.44 9.18 3.98
CA TYR A 226 5.24 7.82 4.48
C TYR A 226 6.39 6.88 4.10
N GLY A 227 6.75 6.84 2.82
CA GLY A 227 7.83 6.00 2.30
C GLY A 227 9.19 6.30 2.92
N ARG A 228 9.54 7.58 3.09
CA ARG A 228 10.80 7.99 3.73
C ARG A 228 10.91 7.54 5.18
N ILE A 229 9.84 7.63 5.97
CA ILE A 229 9.83 7.13 7.36
C ILE A 229 9.97 5.60 7.36
N MET A 230 9.36 4.91 6.39
CA MET A 230 9.50 3.47 6.21
C MET A 230 10.95 3.07 5.90
N ILE A 231 11.65 3.80 5.03
CA ILE A 231 13.08 3.59 4.73
C ILE A 231 13.91 3.74 6.01
N VAL A 232 13.68 4.79 6.81
CA VAL A 232 14.36 4.97 8.09
C VAL A 232 14.11 3.79 9.03
N LYS A 233 12.86 3.32 9.15
CA LYS A 233 12.50 2.16 9.96
C LYS A 233 13.21 0.87 9.49
N VAL A 234 13.29 0.64 8.19
CA VAL A 234 14.00 -0.51 7.60
C VAL A 234 15.51 -0.41 7.86
N ALA A 235 16.10 0.78 7.71
CA ALA A 235 17.52 1.01 8.00
C ALA A 235 17.85 0.76 9.49
N LEU A 236 17.00 1.24 10.41
CA LEU A 236 17.13 0.98 11.84
C LEU A 236 17.03 -0.51 12.17
N LEU A 237 16.08 -1.23 11.55
CA LEU A 237 15.94 -2.67 11.72
C LEU A 237 17.17 -3.43 11.18
N ALA A 238 17.69 -3.02 10.01
CA ALA A 238 18.88 -3.60 9.43
C ALA A 238 20.11 -3.40 10.34
N ALA A 239 20.26 -2.20 10.94
CA ALA A 239 21.30 -1.92 11.92
C ALA A 239 21.15 -2.81 13.17
N MET A 240 19.93 -2.97 13.68
CA MET A 240 19.64 -3.84 14.83
C MET A 240 19.99 -5.31 14.53
N LEU A 241 19.62 -5.82 13.35
CA LEU A 241 19.95 -7.17 12.90
C LEU A 241 21.45 -7.37 12.69
N ALA A 242 22.15 -6.37 12.15
CA ALA A 242 23.60 -6.40 12.00
C ALA A 242 24.30 -6.49 13.36
N LEU A 243 23.87 -5.69 14.35
CA LEU A 243 24.39 -5.77 15.71
C LEU A 243 24.12 -7.14 16.36
N ALA A 244 22.91 -7.67 16.20
CA ALA A 244 22.55 -9.00 16.71
C ALA A 244 23.42 -10.11 16.05
N ALA A 245 23.69 -10.01 14.74
CA ALA A 245 24.54 -10.94 14.01
C ALA A 245 26.02 -10.82 14.44
N LEU A 246 26.55 -9.60 14.57
CA LEU A 246 27.91 -9.35 15.07
C LEU A 246 28.09 -9.90 16.49
N ASN A 247 27.08 -9.70 17.34
CA ASN A 247 27.06 -10.25 18.69
C ASN A 247 27.08 -11.79 18.68
N ARG A 248 26.30 -12.41 17.78
CA ARG A 248 26.22 -13.88 17.64
C ARG A 248 27.52 -14.50 17.11
N PHE A 249 28.15 -13.90 16.09
CA PHE A 249 29.24 -14.55 15.35
C PHE A 249 30.65 -14.11 15.74
N TRP A 250 30.79 -12.91 16.29
CA TRP A 250 32.08 -12.29 16.63
C TRP A 250 32.22 -12.05 18.13
N LEU A 251 31.41 -11.15 18.72
CA LEU A 251 31.66 -10.64 20.07
C LEU A 251 31.41 -11.67 21.19
N SER A 252 30.55 -12.66 20.97
CA SER A 252 30.21 -13.69 21.97
C SER A 252 31.08 -14.96 21.87
N ARG A 253 31.98 -15.05 20.87
CA ARG A 253 32.83 -16.23 20.64
C ARG A 253 33.89 -16.42 21.74
N ASP A 254 34.36 -15.34 22.35
CA ASP A 254 35.42 -15.38 23.37
C ASP A 254 34.91 -15.53 24.81
N GLY A 255 33.58 -15.65 25.02
CA GLY A 255 32.95 -16.24 26.21
C GLY A 255 33.26 -15.68 27.61
N SER A 256 34.25 -14.78 27.79
CA SER A 256 34.94 -14.61 29.07
C SER A 256 34.35 -13.53 29.97
N SER A 257 33.71 -12.47 29.43
CA SER A 257 33.20 -11.37 30.28
C SER A 257 31.68 -11.20 30.35
N GLY A 258 30.90 -11.62 29.36
CA GLY A 258 29.45 -11.32 29.28
C GLY A 258 29.08 -9.82 29.23
N LYS A 259 30.05 -8.92 29.30
CA LYS A 259 29.87 -7.46 29.27
C LYS A 259 29.46 -6.98 27.88
N GLY A 260 30.04 -7.56 26.82
CA GLY A 260 29.70 -7.23 25.42
C GLY A 260 28.22 -7.46 25.12
N LEU A 261 27.66 -8.59 25.58
CA LEU A 261 26.23 -8.91 25.42
C LEU A 261 25.33 -7.88 26.13
N ARG A 262 25.72 -7.39 27.31
CA ARG A 262 24.95 -6.38 28.05
C ARG A 262 24.90 -5.04 27.31
N TYR A 263 26.01 -4.59 26.72
CA TYR A 263 26.03 -3.38 25.90
C TYR A 263 25.23 -3.55 24.61
N ALA A 264 25.35 -4.71 23.95
CA ALA A 264 24.56 -5.03 22.76
C ALA A 264 23.05 -4.94 23.03
N LEU A 265 22.58 -5.49 24.16
CA LEU A 265 21.17 -5.40 24.56
C LEU A 265 20.69 -3.96 24.79
N ILE A 266 21.56 -3.08 25.31
CA ILE A 266 21.22 -1.65 25.47
C ILE A 266 21.09 -1.00 24.10
N PHE A 267 22.06 -1.19 23.20
CA PHE A 267 21.99 -0.65 21.84
C PHE A 267 20.79 -1.18 21.06
N GLU A 268 20.50 -2.48 21.15
CA GLU A 268 19.33 -3.11 20.54
C GLU A 268 18.03 -2.54 21.10
N ALA A 269 17.94 -2.31 22.42
CA ALA A 269 16.77 -1.67 23.03
C ALA A 269 16.62 -0.21 22.61
N THR A 270 17.70 0.56 22.51
CA THR A 270 17.65 1.97 22.04
C THR A 270 17.22 2.06 20.58
N ILE A 271 17.78 1.22 19.70
CA ILE A 271 17.37 1.16 18.29
C ILE A 271 15.93 0.66 18.17
N GLY A 272 15.54 -0.35 18.96
CA GLY A 272 14.16 -0.82 19.05
C GLY A 272 13.19 0.30 19.40
N LEU A 273 13.52 1.14 20.39
CA LEU A 273 12.70 2.30 20.74
C LEU A 273 12.56 3.30 19.57
N MET A 274 13.65 3.56 18.84
CA MET A 274 13.60 4.39 17.62
C MET A 274 12.73 3.76 16.52
N VAL A 275 12.75 2.43 16.37
CA VAL A 275 11.87 1.69 15.44
C VAL A 275 10.40 1.83 15.84
N PHE A 276 10.07 1.75 17.13
CA PHE A 276 8.69 1.96 17.63
C PHE A 276 8.22 3.41 17.42
N LEU A 277 9.11 4.39 17.60
CA LEU A 277 8.83 5.79 17.30
C LEU A 277 8.58 6.00 15.80
N ALA A 278 9.43 5.47 14.94
CA ALA A 278 9.25 5.52 13.48
C ALA A 278 7.94 4.82 13.06
N ALA A 279 7.59 3.69 13.69
CA ALA A 279 6.34 3.00 13.42
C ALA A 279 5.10 3.81 13.86
N SER A 280 5.20 4.56 14.94
CA SER A 280 4.13 5.41 15.44
C SER A 280 3.97 6.68 14.59
N LEU A 281 5.07 7.25 14.08
CA LEU A 281 5.08 8.32 13.08
C LEU A 281 4.45 7.87 11.75
N LEU A 282 4.84 6.69 11.24
CA LEU A 282 4.22 6.13 10.02
C LEU A 282 2.70 6.06 10.13
N ALA A 283 2.21 5.72 11.31
CA ALA A 283 0.80 5.48 11.50
C ALA A 283 -0.01 6.75 11.83
N THR A 284 0.64 7.92 11.87
CA THR A 284 -0.02 9.24 11.82
C THR A 284 0.02 9.88 10.42
N GLN A 285 0.83 9.35 9.50
CA GLN A 285 0.86 9.81 8.12
C GLN A 285 -0.16 9.06 7.26
N PRO A 286 -0.80 9.72 6.28
CA PRO A 286 -1.58 9.00 5.28
C PRO A 286 -0.70 7.96 4.57
N PRO A 287 -1.24 6.79 4.19
CA PRO A 287 -0.52 5.81 3.39
C PRO A 287 0.06 6.43 2.12
N GLY A 288 1.25 6.01 1.70
CA GLY A 288 1.92 6.53 0.50
C GLY A 288 1.10 6.39 -0.79
N VAL A 289 0.18 5.42 -0.87
CA VAL A 289 -0.79 5.31 -1.98
C VAL A 289 -1.76 6.49 -2.11
N HIS A 290 -1.91 7.29 -1.06
CA HIS A 290 -2.79 8.46 -1.00
C HIS A 290 -2.01 9.79 -0.95
N GLU A 291 -0.68 9.74 -0.98
CA GLU A 291 0.17 10.93 -1.06
C GLU A 291 0.61 11.16 -2.51
N ASP A 292 0.72 12.43 -2.89
CA ASP A 292 1.36 12.81 -4.15
C ASP A 292 2.85 12.43 -4.11
N ILE A 293 3.33 11.87 -5.22
CA ILE A 293 4.69 11.34 -5.32
C ILE A 293 5.63 12.45 -5.79
N ILE A 294 6.49 12.92 -4.88
CA ILE A 294 7.57 13.87 -5.19
C ILE A 294 8.86 13.09 -5.43
N TRP A 295 9.13 12.79 -6.69
CA TRP A 295 10.26 11.96 -7.09
C TRP A 295 11.59 12.74 -7.04
N PRO A 296 12.60 12.28 -6.27
CA PRO A 296 13.82 13.07 -6.03
C PRO A 296 14.93 12.86 -7.09
N PHE A 297 14.72 11.98 -8.08
CA PHE A 297 15.76 11.61 -9.04
C PHE A 297 15.40 12.07 -10.46
N ALA A 298 16.41 12.37 -11.29
CA ALA A 298 16.20 12.75 -12.69
C ALA A 298 15.62 11.61 -13.56
N TYR A 299 15.72 10.37 -13.08
CA TYR A 299 15.35 9.18 -13.81
C TYR A 299 14.36 8.34 -13.01
N ARG A 300 13.40 7.72 -13.69
CA ARG A 300 12.43 6.78 -13.11
C ARG A 300 12.40 5.47 -13.87
N LEU A 301 11.92 4.42 -13.22
CA LEU A 301 11.63 3.16 -13.91
C LEU A 301 10.54 3.40 -14.94
N ARG A 302 10.69 2.78 -16.12
CA ARG A 302 9.70 2.82 -17.18
C ARG A 302 8.40 2.17 -16.70
N ASP A 303 7.28 2.74 -17.11
CA ASP A 303 5.99 2.15 -16.83
C ASP A 303 5.86 0.81 -17.58
N ASN A 304 5.18 -0.17 -16.99
CA ASN A 304 4.90 -1.47 -17.60
C ASN A 304 6.10 -2.36 -17.96
N ILE A 305 7.22 -2.29 -17.22
CA ILE A 305 8.38 -3.21 -17.40
C ILE A 305 7.96 -4.68 -17.41
N LEU A 306 6.97 -5.06 -16.60
CA LEU A 306 6.50 -6.44 -16.48
C LEU A 306 5.52 -6.85 -17.59
N GLY A 307 4.91 -5.89 -18.31
CA GLY A 307 3.99 -6.18 -19.41
C GLY A 307 4.67 -6.28 -20.77
N ASP A 308 5.91 -5.81 -20.89
CA ASP A 308 6.71 -5.94 -22.11
C ASP A 308 7.57 -7.22 -22.05
N ALA A 309 7.21 -8.22 -22.87
CA ALA A 309 7.92 -9.49 -22.94
C ALA A 309 9.41 -9.34 -23.26
N PHE A 310 9.80 -8.31 -24.03
CA PHE A 310 11.18 -8.03 -24.35
C PHE A 310 11.95 -7.51 -23.13
N LEU A 311 11.36 -6.58 -22.37
CA LEU A 311 11.97 -6.06 -21.14
C LEU A 311 12.06 -7.14 -20.07
N VAL A 312 11.03 -7.99 -19.94
CA VAL A 312 11.03 -9.13 -19.02
C VAL A 312 12.12 -10.14 -19.38
N ASP A 313 12.24 -10.53 -20.65
CA ASP A 313 13.29 -11.45 -21.09
C ASP A 313 14.69 -10.85 -20.89
N ALA A 314 14.89 -9.56 -21.21
CA ALA A 314 16.14 -8.86 -20.96
C ALA A 314 16.49 -8.81 -19.47
N ALA A 315 15.53 -8.51 -18.60
CA ALA A 315 15.72 -8.52 -17.16
C ALA A 315 16.03 -9.94 -16.65
N TRP A 316 15.30 -10.94 -17.14
CA TRP A 316 15.48 -12.33 -16.72
C TRP A 316 16.86 -12.86 -17.09
N ARG A 317 17.32 -12.65 -18.32
CA ARG A 317 18.68 -13.02 -18.77
C ARG A 317 19.76 -12.35 -17.92
N SER A 318 19.54 -11.10 -17.54
CA SER A 318 20.47 -10.34 -16.70
C SER A 318 20.50 -10.86 -15.27
N PHE A 319 19.35 -11.00 -14.60
CA PHE A 319 19.30 -11.25 -13.15
C PHE A 319 19.23 -12.73 -12.75
N LYS A 320 18.80 -13.65 -13.62
CA LYS A 320 18.75 -15.09 -13.36
C LYS A 320 20.06 -15.69 -12.81
N PRO A 321 21.27 -15.40 -13.35
CA PRO A 321 22.51 -15.98 -12.83
C PRO A 321 22.80 -15.52 -11.38
N LEU A 322 22.51 -14.27 -11.04
CA LEU A 322 22.65 -13.75 -9.68
C LEU A 322 21.62 -14.38 -8.73
N LEU A 323 20.37 -14.52 -9.15
CA LEU A 323 19.32 -15.15 -8.35
C LEU A 323 19.66 -16.63 -8.08
N LEU A 324 20.11 -17.36 -9.10
CA LEU A 324 20.54 -18.75 -8.96
C LEU A 324 21.75 -18.87 -8.03
N ALA A 325 22.74 -17.99 -8.18
CA ALA A 325 23.89 -17.94 -7.29
C ALA A 325 23.49 -17.62 -5.84
N LEU A 326 22.55 -16.70 -5.62
CA LEU A 326 22.02 -16.40 -4.30
C LEU A 326 21.35 -17.63 -3.66
N LEU A 327 20.47 -18.31 -4.40
CA LEU A 327 19.76 -19.50 -3.90
C LEU A 327 20.71 -20.66 -3.58
N ILE A 328 21.68 -20.94 -4.48
CA ILE A 328 22.70 -21.96 -4.25
C ILE A 328 23.59 -21.54 -3.07
N GLY A 329 23.98 -20.27 -2.97
CA GLY A 329 24.76 -19.72 -1.86
C GLY A 329 24.04 -19.86 -0.51
N ILE A 330 22.73 -19.62 -0.47
CA ILE A 330 21.91 -19.88 0.73
C ILE A 330 21.92 -21.37 1.06
N GLY A 331 21.77 -22.25 0.06
CA GLY A 331 21.92 -23.70 0.25
C GLY A 331 23.30 -24.09 0.81
N CYS A 332 24.37 -23.43 0.36
CA CYS A 332 25.72 -23.65 0.86
C CYS A 332 25.92 -23.23 2.32
N LEU A 333 25.08 -22.37 2.89
CA LEU A 333 25.13 -22.03 4.33
C LEU A 333 24.87 -23.24 5.23
N PHE A 334 24.16 -24.24 4.73
CA PHE A 334 23.86 -25.48 5.46
C PHE A 334 24.98 -26.52 5.37
N LEU A 335 26.05 -26.26 4.61
CA LEU A 335 27.20 -27.16 4.50
C LEU A 335 28.13 -27.03 5.71
N PRO A 336 28.42 -28.12 6.46
CA PRO A 336 29.11 -28.04 7.75
C PRO A 336 30.60 -27.67 7.64
N LYS A 337 31.26 -27.93 6.49
CA LYS A 337 32.73 -27.78 6.33
C LYS A 337 33.16 -26.76 5.26
N TRP A 338 32.36 -26.53 4.22
CA TRP A 338 32.76 -25.75 3.03
C TRP A 338 31.87 -24.52 2.74
N ARG A 339 31.03 -24.09 3.70
CA ARG A 339 30.07 -22.99 3.52
C ARG A 339 30.66 -21.74 2.89
N TRP A 340 31.73 -21.17 3.45
CA TRP A 340 32.30 -19.90 2.96
C TRP A 340 32.99 -20.03 1.59
N PRO A 341 33.87 -21.03 1.35
CA PRO A 341 34.43 -21.26 0.01
C PRO A 341 33.37 -21.49 -1.06
N ALA A 342 32.35 -22.30 -0.76
CA ALA A 342 31.27 -22.61 -1.70
C ALA A 342 30.44 -21.36 -2.02
N ILE A 343 30.12 -20.52 -1.03
CA ILE A 343 29.43 -19.24 -1.23
C ILE A 343 30.25 -18.31 -2.12
N ILE A 344 31.56 -18.20 -1.89
CA ILE A 344 32.44 -17.34 -2.70
C ILE A 344 32.48 -17.82 -4.15
N VAL A 345 32.68 -19.12 -4.38
CA VAL A 345 32.71 -19.69 -5.73
C VAL A 345 31.40 -19.45 -6.47
N VAL A 346 30.27 -19.71 -5.80
CA VAL A 346 28.94 -19.51 -6.37
C VAL A 346 28.68 -18.03 -6.68
N ALA A 347 29.08 -17.12 -5.78
CA ALA A 347 28.96 -15.69 -5.99
C ALA A 347 29.83 -15.20 -7.16
N VAL A 348 31.06 -15.69 -7.28
CA VAL A 348 31.97 -15.35 -8.39
C VAL A 348 31.43 -15.87 -9.71
N ILE A 349 30.94 -17.11 -9.77
CA ILE A 349 30.32 -17.68 -10.97
C ILE A 349 29.05 -16.89 -11.34
N GLY A 350 28.19 -16.59 -10.37
CA GLY A 350 26.98 -15.79 -10.58
C GLY A 350 27.29 -14.40 -11.12
N PHE A 351 28.34 -13.75 -10.60
CA PHE A 351 28.82 -12.46 -11.07
C PHE A 351 29.48 -12.54 -12.46
N ALA A 352 30.26 -13.58 -12.74
CA ALA A 352 30.87 -13.79 -14.06
C ALA A 352 29.83 -14.05 -15.15
N LEU A 353 28.71 -14.70 -14.80
CA LEU A 353 27.58 -14.95 -15.70
C LEU A 353 26.59 -13.78 -15.75
N PHE A 354 26.73 -12.77 -14.88
CA PHE A 354 25.86 -11.60 -14.84
C PHE A 354 26.09 -10.74 -16.07
N GLN A 355 25.06 -10.61 -16.91
CA GLN A 355 25.07 -9.66 -18.01
C GLN A 355 24.48 -8.35 -17.51
N LEU A 356 25.26 -7.26 -17.58
CA LEU A 356 24.78 -5.95 -17.17
C LEU A 356 23.60 -5.54 -18.07
N PRO A 357 22.39 -5.34 -17.52
CA PRO A 357 21.26 -4.89 -18.32
C PRO A 357 21.55 -3.49 -18.88
N ARG A 358 21.14 -3.24 -20.14
CA ARG A 358 21.19 -1.89 -20.70
C ARG A 358 20.18 -1.02 -19.95
N ILE A 359 20.67 -0.25 -18.98
CA ILE A 359 19.86 0.54 -18.04
C ILE A 359 18.86 1.45 -18.77
N GLY A 360 19.24 2.03 -19.91
CA GLY A 360 18.36 2.88 -20.72
C GLY A 360 17.09 2.20 -21.28
N LEU A 361 17.00 0.87 -21.27
CA LEU A 361 15.76 0.17 -21.61
C LEU A 361 14.73 0.22 -20.47
N PHE A 362 15.21 0.14 -19.23
CA PHE A 362 14.38 0.04 -18.02
C PHE A 362 14.05 1.40 -17.40
N VAL A 363 14.75 2.45 -17.83
CA VAL A 363 14.71 3.77 -17.21
C VAL A 363 14.27 4.80 -18.26
N GLN A 364 13.52 5.80 -17.80
CA GLN A 364 13.15 6.97 -18.59
C GLN A 364 13.29 8.24 -17.75
N ASP A 365 13.34 9.39 -18.41
CA ASP A 365 13.44 10.68 -17.73
C ASP A 365 12.22 10.90 -16.85
N ALA A 366 12.47 11.36 -15.63
CA ALA A 366 11.42 11.76 -14.72
C ALA A 366 11.15 13.26 -14.89
N ASN A 367 9.87 13.60 -14.93
CA ASN A 367 9.38 14.96 -14.92
C ASN A 367 8.41 15.16 -13.74
N GLU A 368 8.04 16.41 -13.49
CA GLU A 368 7.13 16.79 -12.41
C GLU A 368 5.72 16.21 -12.58
N ALA A 369 5.33 15.84 -13.79
CA ALA A 369 4.06 15.18 -14.05
C ALA A 369 4.14 13.64 -14.02
N SER A 370 5.32 13.02 -13.97
CA SER A 370 5.50 11.57 -14.18
C SER A 370 4.63 10.66 -13.31
N PHE A 371 4.26 11.12 -12.11
CA PHE A 371 3.42 10.38 -11.17
C PHE A 371 2.07 11.06 -10.87
N LEU A 372 1.74 12.15 -11.58
CA LEU A 372 0.45 12.80 -11.45
C LEU A 372 -0.65 11.94 -12.11
N ARG A 373 -1.81 11.94 -11.47
CA ARG A 373 -3.05 11.37 -12.00
C ARG A 373 -4.01 12.47 -12.43
N SER A 374 -4.89 12.17 -13.36
CA SER A 374 -5.88 13.15 -13.82
C SER A 374 -6.83 13.56 -12.68
N PRO A 375 -6.88 14.85 -12.27
CA PRO A 375 -7.75 15.31 -11.19
C PRO A 375 -9.21 15.51 -11.62
N THR A 376 -9.50 15.34 -12.91
CA THR A 376 -10.80 15.59 -13.54
C THR A 376 -11.82 14.50 -13.29
N SER A 377 -11.43 13.40 -12.63
CA SER A 377 -12.34 12.32 -12.26
C SER A 377 -12.97 11.58 -13.45
N TYR A 378 -12.41 11.74 -14.66
CA TYR A 378 -12.86 11.08 -15.89
C TYR A 378 -14.37 11.26 -16.17
N THR A 379 -14.90 12.46 -15.92
CA THR A 379 -16.33 12.77 -16.10
C THR A 379 -16.71 12.93 -17.57
N SER A 380 -17.96 12.68 -17.92
CA SER A 380 -18.52 13.00 -19.25
C SER A 380 -18.25 14.44 -19.68
N ILE A 381 -18.38 15.39 -18.76
CA ILE A 381 -18.12 16.82 -18.99
C ILE A 381 -16.66 17.08 -19.35
N THR A 382 -15.71 16.45 -18.66
CA THR A 382 -14.27 16.65 -18.90
C THR A 382 -13.83 15.97 -20.19
N ILE A 383 -14.37 14.79 -20.51
CA ILE A 383 -14.15 14.12 -21.80
C ILE A 383 -14.68 14.98 -22.95
N ALA A 384 -15.90 15.51 -22.84
CA ALA A 384 -16.49 16.39 -23.85
C ALA A 384 -15.68 17.68 -24.06
N ARG A 385 -15.24 18.32 -22.97
CA ARG A 385 -14.32 19.47 -23.03
C ARG A 385 -13.01 19.10 -23.73
N GLY A 386 -12.45 17.93 -23.40
CA GLY A 386 -11.25 17.39 -24.00
C GLY A 386 -11.36 17.20 -25.50
N ALA A 387 -12.47 16.60 -25.96
CA ALA A 387 -12.75 16.39 -27.38
C ALA A 387 -12.78 17.72 -28.15
N ALA A 388 -13.48 18.73 -27.61
CA ALA A 388 -13.54 20.06 -28.22
C ALA A 388 -12.16 20.73 -28.28
N ALA A 389 -11.40 20.68 -27.18
CA ALA A 389 -10.06 21.25 -27.11
C ALA A 389 -9.07 20.52 -28.05
N PHE A 390 -9.17 19.19 -28.16
CA PHE A 390 -8.36 18.39 -29.07
C PHE A 390 -8.62 18.75 -30.54
N GLY A 391 -9.88 18.95 -30.93
CA GLY A 391 -10.24 19.38 -32.28
C GLY A 391 -9.60 20.72 -32.68
N GLY A 392 -9.56 21.68 -31.75
CA GLY A 392 -8.99 23.01 -32.00
C GLY A 392 -7.46 23.09 -31.97
N ASN A 393 -6.79 22.18 -31.25
CA ASN A 393 -5.34 22.29 -30.97
C ASN A 393 -4.49 21.13 -31.50
N CYS A 394 -5.05 19.94 -31.66
CA CYS A 394 -4.29 18.70 -31.90
C CYS A 394 -4.63 18.03 -33.23
N ALA A 395 -5.86 18.21 -33.73
CA ALA A 395 -6.38 17.46 -34.88
C ALA A 395 -5.69 17.77 -36.21
N SER A 396 -5.05 18.93 -36.37
CA SER A 396 -4.30 19.28 -37.60
C SER A 396 -3.16 18.30 -37.90
N CYS A 397 -2.51 17.75 -36.87
CA CYS A 397 -1.47 16.73 -36.98
C CYS A 397 -2.02 15.34 -36.62
N HIS A 398 -2.80 15.20 -35.55
CA HIS A 398 -3.26 13.89 -35.09
C HIS A 398 -4.52 13.36 -35.80
N GLY A 399 -5.23 14.19 -36.57
CA GLY A 399 -6.55 13.87 -37.13
C GLY A 399 -7.66 13.92 -36.08
N ASN A 400 -8.91 14.14 -36.49
CA ASN A 400 -10.07 14.14 -35.58
C ASN A 400 -10.35 12.77 -34.94
N ASP A 401 -9.84 11.69 -35.55
CA ASP A 401 -9.93 10.32 -35.03
C ASP A 401 -8.71 9.92 -34.18
N GLY A 402 -7.74 10.83 -34.01
CA GLY A 402 -6.52 10.62 -33.22
C GLY A 402 -5.53 9.61 -33.82
N ARG A 403 -5.69 9.20 -35.08
CA ARG A 403 -4.86 8.15 -35.71
C ARG A 403 -3.53 8.63 -36.30
N GLY A 404 -3.19 9.90 -36.12
CA GLY A 404 -1.95 10.48 -36.65
C GLY A 404 -2.00 10.79 -38.15
N ARG A 405 -3.21 11.02 -38.70
CA ARG A 405 -3.44 11.28 -40.13
C ARG A 405 -4.05 12.65 -40.38
N GLY A 406 -3.62 13.66 -39.61
CA GLY A 406 -4.00 15.04 -39.84
C GLY A 406 -3.38 15.59 -41.12
N GLU A 407 -3.95 16.66 -41.66
CA GLU A 407 -3.48 17.30 -42.91
C GLU A 407 -2.00 17.73 -42.83
N GLN A 408 -1.54 18.15 -41.65
CA GLN A 408 -0.17 18.61 -41.42
C GLN A 408 0.80 17.46 -41.08
N ALA A 409 0.32 16.25 -40.80
CA ALA A 409 1.15 15.11 -40.41
C ALA A 409 2.21 14.73 -41.45
N THR A 410 1.94 15.01 -42.74
CA THR A 410 2.85 14.67 -43.85
C THR A 410 4.08 15.56 -43.95
N GLY A 411 4.08 16.73 -43.31
CA GLY A 411 5.21 17.66 -43.27
C GLY A 411 6.21 17.40 -42.15
N ASP A 412 5.86 16.55 -41.17
CA ASP A 412 6.68 16.35 -39.97
C ASP A 412 7.76 15.27 -40.16
N PRO A 413 8.96 15.44 -39.55
CA PRO A 413 10.05 14.46 -39.63
C PRO A 413 9.70 13.09 -39.04
N VAL A 414 8.76 13.07 -38.09
CA VAL A 414 8.23 11.87 -37.44
C VAL A 414 6.72 11.98 -37.41
N TRP A 415 6.05 10.97 -37.98
CA TRP A 415 4.60 10.95 -38.00
C TRP A 415 4.02 10.93 -36.58
N PRO A 416 2.96 11.70 -36.31
CA PRO A 416 2.25 11.63 -35.04
C PRO A 416 1.77 10.19 -34.77
N PRO A 417 1.91 9.69 -33.53
CA PRO A 417 1.50 8.33 -33.21
C PRO A 417 -0.03 8.17 -33.28
N ASP A 418 -0.48 6.94 -33.54
CA ASP A 418 -1.88 6.54 -33.39
C ASP A 418 -2.25 6.52 -31.91
N LEU A 419 -2.96 7.56 -31.45
CA LEU A 419 -3.40 7.72 -30.07
C LEU A 419 -4.51 6.72 -29.68
N THR A 420 -5.11 6.05 -30.68
CA THR A 420 -6.10 4.98 -30.46
C THR A 420 -5.45 3.62 -30.20
N ALA A 421 -4.11 3.53 -30.31
CA ALA A 421 -3.40 2.28 -30.09
C ALA A 421 -3.48 1.85 -28.61
N PRO A 422 -3.63 0.54 -28.31
CA PRO A 422 -3.73 0.05 -26.92
C PRO A 422 -2.57 0.48 -26.02
N LEU A 423 -1.37 0.72 -26.59
CA LEU A 423 -0.21 1.21 -25.86
C LEU A 423 -0.49 2.54 -25.11
N PHE A 424 -1.34 3.42 -25.66
CA PHE A 424 -1.73 4.67 -24.99
C PHE A 424 -2.76 4.46 -23.89
N ALA A 425 -3.52 3.37 -23.92
CA ALA A 425 -4.38 2.98 -22.81
C ALA A 425 -3.56 2.59 -21.57
N ASP A 426 -2.30 2.15 -21.74
CA ASP A 426 -1.40 1.73 -20.65
C ASP A 426 -0.30 2.74 -20.30
N ARG A 427 -0.19 3.89 -21.00
CA ARG A 427 0.72 4.97 -20.58
C ARG A 427 0.24 5.60 -19.27
N SER A 428 1.08 6.36 -18.57
CA SER A 428 0.63 7.15 -17.41
C SER A 428 0.01 8.48 -17.84
N ASP A 429 -1.02 8.92 -17.10
CA ASP A 429 -1.76 10.17 -17.37
C ASP A 429 -0.83 11.39 -17.40
N GLY A 430 0.03 11.47 -16.40
CA GLY A 430 1.02 12.52 -16.25
C GLY A 430 2.02 12.64 -17.40
N GLU A 431 2.40 11.55 -18.06
CA GLU A 431 3.28 11.63 -19.23
C GLU A 431 2.58 12.18 -20.46
N ILE A 432 1.29 11.85 -20.63
CA ILE A 432 0.47 12.42 -21.70
C ILE A 432 0.30 13.92 -21.45
N PHE A 433 -0.04 14.30 -20.20
CA PHE A 433 -0.12 15.70 -19.78
C PHE A 433 1.18 16.46 -20.02
N TRP A 434 2.32 15.89 -19.58
CA TRP A 434 3.64 16.49 -19.77
C TRP A 434 3.94 16.78 -21.23
N THR A 435 3.67 15.78 -22.09
CA THR A 435 3.90 15.87 -23.54
C THR A 435 3.00 16.93 -24.18
N ILE A 436 1.74 17.06 -23.74
CA ILE A 436 0.84 18.13 -24.22
C ILE A 436 1.39 19.51 -23.85
N MET A 437 1.81 19.69 -22.59
CA MET A 437 2.23 21.01 -22.09
C MET A 437 3.61 21.43 -22.62
N HIS A 438 4.55 20.50 -22.74
CA HIS A 438 5.96 20.79 -23.04
C HIS A 438 6.39 20.36 -24.44
N GLY A 439 5.59 19.55 -25.13
CA GLY A 439 5.93 19.01 -26.44
C GLY A 439 6.95 17.88 -26.37
N LYS A 440 7.58 17.59 -27.50
CA LYS A 440 8.59 16.54 -27.62
C LYS A 440 9.66 16.92 -28.63
N GLU A 441 10.91 16.60 -28.31
CA GLU A 441 12.07 16.80 -29.18
C GLU A 441 12.64 15.47 -29.68
N LEU A 442 13.28 15.54 -30.84
CA LEU A 442 14.09 14.47 -31.44
C LEU A 442 15.49 14.47 -30.81
N GLN A 443 16.24 13.39 -31.02
CA GLN A 443 17.61 13.27 -30.50
C GLN A 443 18.57 14.33 -31.05
N ASP A 444 18.27 14.89 -32.23
CA ASP A 444 19.03 15.96 -32.87
C ASP A 444 18.59 17.37 -32.43
N GLY A 445 17.68 17.46 -31.44
CA GLY A 445 17.17 18.72 -30.88
C GLY A 445 16.05 19.37 -31.69
N ARG A 446 15.61 18.78 -32.81
CA ARG A 446 14.45 19.29 -33.55
C ARG A 446 13.15 18.97 -32.81
N GLN A 447 12.21 19.90 -32.82
CA GLN A 447 10.90 19.69 -32.21
C GLN A 447 10.08 18.71 -33.06
N SER A 448 9.66 17.59 -32.45
CA SER A 448 8.76 16.59 -33.05
C SER A 448 7.29 16.89 -32.76
N MET A 449 7.01 17.53 -31.62
CA MET A 449 5.67 17.95 -31.22
C MET A 449 5.77 19.27 -30.46
N PRO A 450 4.99 20.30 -30.82
CA PRO A 450 4.98 21.56 -30.09
C PRO A 450 4.40 21.40 -28.68
N GLY A 451 4.90 22.18 -27.74
CA GLY A 451 4.31 22.32 -26.41
C GLY A 451 3.17 23.34 -26.42
N PHE A 452 2.07 23.01 -25.75
CA PHE A 452 0.86 23.84 -25.72
C PHE A 452 0.68 24.60 -24.40
N GLY A 453 1.68 24.64 -23.52
CA GLY A 453 1.59 25.29 -22.21
C GLY A 453 1.32 26.81 -22.25
N SER A 454 1.58 27.48 -23.36
CA SER A 454 1.22 28.89 -23.56
C SER A 454 -0.21 29.10 -24.07
N ALA A 455 -0.84 28.05 -24.61
CA ALA A 455 -2.16 28.09 -25.24
C ALA A 455 -3.26 27.43 -24.40
N LEU A 456 -2.89 26.49 -23.53
CA LEU A 456 -3.80 25.69 -22.72
C LEU A 456 -3.54 25.88 -21.22
N ASP A 457 -4.63 25.95 -20.45
CA ASP A 457 -4.54 25.80 -18.99
C ASP A 457 -4.47 24.32 -18.59
N ALA A 458 -3.99 24.05 -17.36
CA ALA A 458 -3.83 22.68 -16.87
C ALA A 458 -5.16 21.90 -16.87
N LYS A 459 -6.29 22.57 -16.59
CA LYS A 459 -7.62 21.95 -16.57
C LYS A 459 -8.04 21.44 -17.95
N THR A 460 -7.77 22.22 -19.00
CA THR A 460 -8.05 21.83 -20.38
C THR A 460 -7.09 20.75 -20.86
N ALA A 461 -5.81 20.85 -20.52
CA ALA A 461 -4.84 19.80 -20.84
C ALA A 461 -5.21 18.45 -20.20
N TRP A 462 -5.62 18.41 -18.92
CA TRP A 462 -6.13 17.19 -18.30
C TRP A 462 -7.44 16.68 -18.95
N SER A 463 -8.30 17.58 -19.40
CA SER A 463 -9.51 17.21 -20.16
C SER A 463 -9.13 16.54 -21.49
N ILE A 464 -8.08 17.02 -22.18
CA ILE A 464 -7.54 16.37 -23.39
C ILE A 464 -6.98 14.98 -23.05
N VAL A 465 -6.30 14.80 -21.91
CA VAL A 465 -5.83 13.47 -21.44
C VAL A 465 -7.02 12.51 -21.29
N ASP A 466 -8.11 12.94 -20.65
CA ASP A 466 -9.34 12.12 -20.53
C ASP A 466 -9.89 11.74 -21.93
N TYR A 467 -9.89 12.67 -22.88
CA TYR A 467 -10.32 12.37 -24.25
C TYR A 467 -9.40 11.36 -24.96
N ILE A 468 -8.07 11.48 -24.81
CA ILE A 468 -7.10 10.53 -25.39
C ILE A 468 -7.31 9.12 -24.82
N ARG A 469 -7.56 9.02 -23.50
CA ARG A 469 -7.91 7.74 -22.85
C ARG A 469 -9.17 7.12 -23.42
N MET A 470 -10.17 7.95 -23.69
CA MET A 470 -11.45 7.53 -24.24
C MET A 470 -11.29 6.93 -25.64
N ILE A 471 -10.58 7.61 -26.54
CA ILE A 471 -10.36 7.12 -27.91
C ILE A 471 -9.41 5.90 -27.96
N ALA A 472 -8.47 5.78 -27.01
CA ALA A 472 -7.64 4.59 -26.85
C ALA A 472 -8.48 3.37 -26.43
N SER A 473 -9.41 3.56 -25.48
CA SER A 473 -10.33 2.52 -25.02
C SER A 473 -11.37 2.11 -26.07
N THR A 474 -11.74 3.05 -26.95
CA THR A 474 -12.71 2.84 -28.02
C THR A 474 -12.30 1.70 -28.95
N ARG A 475 -11.01 1.57 -29.27
CA ARG A 475 -10.51 0.50 -30.15
C ARG A 475 -10.69 -0.89 -29.56
N THR A 476 -10.47 -1.04 -28.25
CA THR A 476 -10.63 -2.33 -27.56
C THR A 476 -12.11 -2.67 -27.35
N ILE A 477 -12.96 -1.67 -27.15
CA ILE A 477 -14.42 -1.83 -27.03
C ILE A 477 -15.07 -2.09 -28.41
N SER A 478 -14.46 -1.58 -29.48
CA SER A 478 -15.00 -1.70 -30.84
C SER A 478 -14.98 -3.12 -31.39
N LEU A 479 -14.23 -4.04 -30.77
CA LEU A 479 -14.03 -5.43 -31.20
C LEU A 479 -14.47 -6.40 -30.09
N PRO A 480 -15.78 -6.54 -29.81
CA PRO A 480 -16.27 -7.48 -28.80
C PRO A 480 -16.05 -8.94 -29.24
N ALA A 481 -15.92 -9.81 -28.25
CA ALA A 481 -16.00 -11.26 -28.43
C ALA A 481 -17.43 -11.66 -28.88
N PRO A 482 -17.64 -12.90 -29.40
CA PRO A 482 -18.94 -13.34 -29.88
C PRO A 482 -20.08 -13.28 -28.86
N ASP A 483 -19.76 -13.29 -27.56
CA ASP A 483 -20.72 -13.17 -26.46
C ASP A 483 -20.90 -11.72 -25.97
N GLY A 484 -20.31 -10.75 -26.68
CA GLY A 484 -20.33 -9.33 -26.34
C GLY A 484 -19.24 -8.89 -25.37
N GLU A 485 -18.41 -9.80 -24.84
CA GLU A 485 -17.36 -9.42 -23.88
C GLU A 485 -16.31 -8.52 -24.55
N VAL A 486 -15.92 -7.45 -23.88
CA VAL A 486 -14.85 -6.55 -24.33
C VAL A 486 -13.68 -6.60 -23.36
N TYR A 487 -12.50 -6.20 -23.84
CA TYR A 487 -11.39 -5.95 -22.94
C TYR A 487 -11.79 -4.83 -21.96
N PRO A 488 -11.67 -5.03 -20.63
CA PRO A 488 -12.15 -4.07 -19.65
C PRO A 488 -11.58 -2.68 -19.87
N ALA A 489 -12.47 -1.69 -19.92
CA ALA A 489 -12.17 -0.28 -20.13
C ALA A 489 -12.95 0.60 -19.14
N ALA A 490 -12.38 1.71 -18.71
CA ALA A 490 -13.03 2.59 -17.75
C ALA A 490 -14.27 3.26 -18.36
N SER A 491 -15.40 3.21 -17.68
CA SER A 491 -16.59 3.99 -18.07
C SER A 491 -16.36 5.47 -17.74
N PRO A 492 -16.80 6.41 -18.60
CA PRO A 492 -16.98 7.80 -18.20
C PRO A 492 -17.80 7.88 -16.91
N ARG A 493 -17.41 8.81 -16.03
CA ARG A 493 -18.19 9.07 -14.82
C ARG A 493 -19.41 9.89 -15.19
N ILE A 494 -20.60 9.30 -15.04
CA ILE A 494 -21.88 9.89 -15.41
C ILE A 494 -22.76 9.93 -14.17
N THR A 495 -23.17 11.14 -13.75
CA THR A 495 -24.12 11.30 -12.65
C THR A 495 -25.53 10.97 -13.13
N VAL A 496 -26.22 10.11 -12.40
CA VAL A 496 -27.59 9.67 -12.69
C VAL A 496 -28.46 9.74 -11.43
N TYR A 497 -29.76 9.89 -11.63
CA TYR A 497 -30.74 9.94 -10.54
C TYR A 497 -31.72 8.79 -10.69
N CYS A 498 -31.76 7.91 -9.70
CA CYS A 498 -32.67 6.77 -9.62
C CYS A 498 -33.56 6.98 -8.39
N ASP A 499 -34.88 7.12 -8.54
CA ASP A 499 -35.81 7.47 -7.43
C ASP A 499 -35.38 8.69 -6.61
N GLU A 500 -34.88 9.74 -7.26
CA GLU A 500 -34.34 10.95 -6.63
C GLU A 500 -33.02 10.75 -5.84
N GLU A 501 -32.51 9.52 -5.73
CA GLU A 501 -31.17 9.25 -5.19
C GLU A 501 -30.09 9.44 -6.26
N ARG A 502 -29.00 10.12 -5.87
CA ARG A 502 -27.87 10.40 -6.75
C ARG A 502 -26.90 9.21 -6.77
N HIS A 503 -26.62 8.71 -7.96
CA HIS A 503 -25.57 7.73 -8.21
C HIS A 503 -24.59 8.22 -9.28
N ASP A 504 -23.37 7.70 -9.28
CA ASP A 504 -22.37 7.97 -10.31
C ASP A 504 -21.98 6.66 -11.00
N VAL A 505 -22.37 6.50 -12.27
CA VAL A 505 -21.87 5.42 -13.13
C VAL A 505 -20.36 5.61 -13.30
N GLY A 506 -19.59 4.52 -13.37
CA GLY A 506 -18.12 4.60 -13.48
C GLY A 506 -17.40 4.77 -12.13
N ARG A 507 -18.14 4.77 -11.01
CA ARG A 507 -17.60 4.66 -9.65
C ARG A 507 -18.08 3.35 -9.01
N GLN A 508 -17.39 2.93 -7.96
CA GLN A 508 -17.81 1.78 -7.16
C GLN A 508 -19.27 1.95 -6.69
N SER A 509 -20.12 0.97 -7.03
CA SER A 509 -21.57 0.95 -6.80
C SER A 509 -22.03 -0.48 -6.51
N ASP A 510 -23.17 -0.62 -5.83
CA ASP A 510 -23.80 -1.92 -5.59
C ASP A 510 -24.51 -2.48 -6.84
N SER A 511 -24.78 -1.64 -7.84
CA SER A 511 -25.52 -1.99 -9.05
C SER A 511 -24.61 -2.13 -10.28
N PHE A 512 -25.02 -2.99 -11.22
CA PHE A 512 -24.53 -2.93 -12.59
C PHE A 512 -25.25 -1.81 -13.34
N TRP A 513 -24.62 -1.24 -14.36
CA TRP A 513 -25.24 -0.18 -15.16
C TRP A 513 -25.31 -0.59 -16.63
N LEU A 514 -26.50 -0.51 -17.21
CA LEU A 514 -26.71 -0.68 -18.64
C LEU A 514 -26.82 0.70 -19.28
N LEU A 515 -25.84 1.04 -20.12
CA LEU A 515 -25.85 2.27 -20.93
C LEU A 515 -26.35 1.91 -22.33
N SER A 516 -27.48 2.48 -22.75
CA SER A 516 -28.04 2.25 -24.08
C SER A 516 -28.04 3.56 -24.87
N LEU A 517 -27.29 3.60 -25.97
CA LEU A 517 -27.20 4.76 -26.84
C LEU A 517 -28.07 4.53 -28.09
N GLN A 518 -29.15 5.30 -28.22
CA GLN A 518 -30.11 5.22 -29.32
C GLN A 518 -30.32 6.61 -29.91
N SER A 519 -30.06 6.79 -31.21
CA SER A 519 -30.29 8.06 -31.91
C SER A 519 -29.73 9.31 -31.19
N GLN A 520 -28.50 9.21 -30.67
CA GLN A 520 -27.81 10.25 -29.86
C GLN A 520 -28.43 10.54 -28.48
N GLN A 521 -29.42 9.76 -28.04
CA GLN A 521 -29.95 9.80 -26.69
C GLN A 521 -29.36 8.66 -25.86
N LEU A 522 -28.90 8.99 -24.65
CA LEU A 522 -28.38 8.03 -23.70
C LEU A 522 -29.47 7.66 -22.70
N ASN A 523 -29.86 6.40 -22.68
CA ASN A 523 -30.69 5.82 -21.62
C ASN A 523 -29.79 5.02 -20.68
N VAL A 524 -29.92 5.25 -19.37
CA VAL A 524 -29.16 4.53 -18.34
C VAL A 524 -30.11 3.73 -17.47
N PHE A 525 -29.76 2.48 -17.21
CA PHE A 525 -30.53 1.60 -16.34
C PHE A 525 -29.65 1.04 -15.23
N ALA A 526 -30.13 1.11 -13.98
CA ALA A 526 -29.58 0.34 -12.88
C ALA A 526 -30.08 -1.10 -13.01
N VAL A 527 -29.15 -2.06 -13.05
CA VAL A 527 -29.46 -3.48 -13.22
C VAL A 527 -29.18 -4.22 -11.91
N ASP A 528 -30.20 -4.93 -11.43
CA ASP A 528 -30.11 -5.78 -10.25
C ASP A 528 -29.39 -7.12 -10.54
N ASN A 529 -29.30 -7.96 -9.52
CA ASN A 529 -28.59 -9.23 -9.59
C ASN A 529 -29.27 -10.27 -10.46
N ASP A 530 -30.58 -10.14 -10.65
CA ASP A 530 -31.40 -11.11 -11.35
C ASP A 530 -31.58 -10.69 -12.82
N GLY A 531 -31.25 -9.45 -13.19
CA GLY A 531 -31.32 -8.89 -14.54
C GLY A 531 -32.43 -7.83 -14.70
N GLY A 532 -33.12 -7.48 -13.62
CA GLY A 532 -34.12 -6.42 -13.60
C GLY A 532 -33.47 -5.06 -13.83
N ALA A 533 -33.95 -4.34 -14.85
CA ALA A 533 -33.41 -3.05 -15.25
C ALA A 533 -34.38 -1.92 -14.88
N LYS A 534 -33.90 -0.96 -14.09
CA LYS A 534 -34.64 0.25 -13.71
C LYS A 534 -34.05 1.48 -14.38
N LYS A 535 -34.86 2.23 -15.12
CA LYS A 535 -34.42 3.44 -15.82
C LYS A 535 -34.10 4.55 -14.82
N CYS A 536 -32.98 5.25 -15.05
CA CYS A 536 -32.56 6.40 -14.27
C CYS A 536 -32.42 7.64 -15.15
N ASP A 537 -32.61 8.82 -14.55
CA ASP A 537 -32.53 10.10 -15.23
C ASP A 537 -31.08 10.58 -15.35
N VAL A 538 -30.71 11.08 -16.54
CA VAL A 538 -29.38 11.61 -16.85
C VAL A 538 -29.49 13.12 -17.09
N PRO A 539 -29.12 13.97 -16.11
CA PRO A 539 -29.23 15.42 -16.28
C PRO A 539 -28.13 15.99 -17.18
N ASP A 540 -27.00 15.30 -17.30
CA ASP A 540 -25.86 15.76 -18.08
C ASP A 540 -26.00 15.41 -19.57
N GLN A 541 -26.26 16.43 -20.39
CA GLN A 541 -26.36 16.28 -21.85
C GLN A 541 -25.03 15.86 -22.49
N THR A 542 -23.89 16.11 -21.85
CA THR A 542 -22.57 15.69 -22.36
C THR A 542 -22.32 14.19 -22.20
N ALA A 543 -23.12 13.50 -21.37
CA ALA A 543 -23.01 12.05 -21.19
C ALA A 543 -23.27 11.27 -22.48
N ALA A 544 -24.27 11.69 -23.27
CA ALA A 544 -24.56 11.07 -24.55
C ALA A 544 -23.39 11.23 -25.55
N LEU A 545 -22.79 12.42 -25.60
CA LEU A 545 -21.61 12.70 -26.43
C LEU A 545 -20.42 11.84 -26.00
N ALA A 546 -20.15 11.76 -24.69
CA ALA A 546 -19.06 10.94 -24.16
C ALA A 546 -19.26 9.47 -24.54
N VAL A 547 -20.45 8.89 -24.30
CA VAL A 547 -20.73 7.49 -24.65
C VAL A 547 -20.66 7.26 -26.17
N GLN A 548 -21.08 8.24 -26.98
CA GLN A 548 -20.96 8.15 -28.44
C GLN A 548 -19.52 8.03 -28.93
N LEU A 549 -18.55 8.63 -28.23
CA LEU A 549 -17.13 8.50 -28.57
C LEU A 549 -16.62 7.05 -28.46
N LEU A 550 -17.26 6.18 -27.65
CA LEU A 550 -16.94 4.75 -27.55
C LEU A 550 -17.35 3.94 -28.77
N THR A 551 -18.20 4.51 -29.63
CA THR A 551 -18.77 3.86 -30.80
C THR A 551 -18.57 4.72 -32.03
N PRO A 552 -17.51 4.48 -32.82
CA PRO A 552 -17.27 5.24 -34.04
C PRO A 552 -18.31 4.98 -35.14
N THR A 553 -19.17 3.98 -34.97
CA THR A 553 -20.27 3.64 -35.89
C THR A 553 -21.58 4.27 -35.41
N SER A 554 -22.37 4.86 -36.30
CA SER A 554 -23.70 5.42 -36.03
C SER A 554 -24.79 4.39 -35.68
N GLN A 555 -24.40 3.19 -35.25
CA GLN A 555 -25.32 2.11 -34.87
C GLN A 555 -25.65 2.24 -33.40
N GLU A 556 -26.89 1.94 -33.05
CA GLU A 556 -27.35 1.85 -31.68
C GLU A 556 -26.59 0.73 -30.94
N THR A 557 -26.11 1.04 -29.73
CA THR A 557 -25.26 0.13 -28.96
C THR A 557 -25.55 0.20 -27.47
N SER A 558 -25.42 -0.95 -26.81
CA SER A 558 -25.58 -1.08 -25.37
C SER A 558 -24.28 -1.52 -24.72
N PHE A 559 -23.98 -0.99 -23.54
CA PHE A 559 -22.81 -1.32 -22.74
C PHE A 559 -23.21 -1.76 -21.34
N LEU A 560 -22.58 -2.84 -20.85
CA LEU A 560 -22.68 -3.22 -19.44
C LEU A 560 -21.46 -2.72 -18.69
N VAL A 561 -21.69 -1.87 -17.69
CA VAL A 561 -20.69 -1.39 -16.74
C VAL A 561 -20.85 -2.17 -15.45
N ASP A 562 -19.75 -2.71 -14.93
CA ASP A 562 -19.76 -3.43 -13.66
C ASP A 562 -19.79 -2.49 -12.44
N GLN A 563 -19.97 -3.10 -11.28
CA GLN A 563 -20.00 -2.45 -9.98
C GLN A 563 -18.72 -1.66 -9.65
N ASN A 564 -17.61 -1.91 -10.35
CA ASN A 564 -16.35 -1.21 -10.15
C ASN A 564 -16.12 -0.09 -11.19
N GLY A 565 -17.11 0.17 -12.06
CA GLY A 565 -17.04 1.23 -13.06
C GLY A 565 -16.38 0.83 -14.38
N TRP A 566 -16.18 -0.47 -14.65
CA TRP A 566 -15.57 -0.95 -15.89
C TRP A 566 -16.63 -1.38 -16.91
N ILE A 567 -16.47 -0.95 -18.16
CA ILE A 567 -17.22 -1.49 -19.30
C ILE A 567 -16.72 -2.92 -19.54
N ARG A 568 -17.64 -3.89 -19.49
CA ARG A 568 -17.36 -5.33 -19.58
C ARG A 568 -17.92 -5.96 -20.83
N PHE A 569 -19.07 -5.47 -21.31
CA PHE A 569 -19.73 -5.99 -22.49
C PHE A 569 -20.22 -4.86 -23.37
N ARG A 570 -20.30 -5.14 -24.67
CA ARG A 570 -20.90 -4.30 -25.69
C ARG A 570 -21.76 -5.17 -26.59
N TRP A 571 -22.97 -4.71 -26.87
CA TRP A 571 -23.87 -5.31 -27.84
C TRP A 571 -24.31 -4.29 -28.89
N SER A 572 -24.53 -4.77 -30.11
CA SER A 572 -25.14 -3.98 -31.19
C SER A 572 -26.63 -4.30 -31.31
N VAL A 573 -27.45 -3.41 -31.89
CA VAL A 573 -28.90 -3.67 -32.07
C VAL A 573 -29.26 -4.91 -32.89
N ARG A 574 -28.32 -5.55 -33.59
CA ARG A 574 -28.55 -6.85 -34.23
C ARG A 574 -28.58 -8.04 -33.26
N GLU A 575 -28.14 -7.84 -32.03
CA GLU A 575 -28.13 -8.85 -30.97
C GLU A 575 -29.30 -8.55 -30.02
N ASP A 576 -30.34 -9.39 -30.01
CA ASP A 576 -31.44 -9.25 -29.06
C ASP A 576 -30.90 -9.33 -27.62
N LEU A 577 -30.89 -8.19 -26.92
CA LEU A 577 -30.47 -8.10 -25.53
C LEU A 577 -31.58 -8.67 -24.62
N SER A 578 -31.67 -9.99 -24.58
CA SER A 578 -32.61 -10.70 -23.71
C SER A 578 -32.18 -10.63 -22.24
N PHE A 579 -33.15 -10.79 -21.33
CA PHE A 579 -32.90 -10.87 -19.89
C PHE A 579 -31.88 -11.97 -19.53
N SER A 580 -31.94 -13.12 -20.20
CA SER A 580 -30.99 -14.23 -19.97
C SER A 580 -29.58 -13.89 -20.46
N THR A 581 -29.43 -13.16 -21.56
CA THR A 581 -28.12 -12.66 -22.04
C THR A 581 -27.49 -11.71 -21.02
N LEU A 582 -28.29 -10.77 -20.48
CA LEU A 582 -27.84 -9.81 -19.48
C LEU A 582 -27.45 -10.50 -18.17
N ALA A 583 -28.27 -11.42 -17.68
CA ALA A 583 -27.98 -12.20 -16.48
C ALA A 583 -26.70 -13.05 -16.63
N ALA A 584 -26.49 -13.67 -17.78
CA ALA A 584 -25.27 -14.42 -18.09
C ALA A 584 -24.03 -13.51 -18.10
N ALA A 585 -24.13 -12.32 -18.67
CA ALA A 585 -23.06 -11.32 -18.69
C ALA A 585 -22.69 -10.84 -17.27
N ILE A 586 -23.70 -10.58 -16.42
CA ILE A 586 -23.51 -10.22 -15.00
C ILE A 586 -22.82 -11.36 -14.24
N GLN A 587 -23.27 -12.60 -14.41
CA GLN A 587 -22.66 -13.76 -13.77
C GLN A 587 -21.19 -13.92 -14.19
N LYS A 588 -20.89 -13.74 -15.48
CA LYS A 588 -19.51 -13.81 -16.01
C LYS A 588 -18.64 -12.67 -15.50
N ALA A 589 -19.16 -11.44 -15.44
CA ALA A 589 -18.46 -10.29 -14.89
C ALA A 589 -18.09 -10.48 -13.41
N ARG A 590 -18.98 -11.13 -12.63
CA ARG A 590 -18.75 -11.49 -11.22
C ARG A 590 -17.74 -12.60 -11.04
N ALA A 591 -17.77 -13.62 -11.89
CA ALA A 591 -16.79 -14.71 -11.85
C ALA A 591 -15.37 -14.19 -12.15
N ASN A 592 -15.25 -13.11 -12.92
CA ASN A 592 -13.99 -12.49 -13.31
C ASN A 592 -13.97 -11.00 -12.90
N PRO A 593 -13.85 -10.67 -11.59
CA PRO A 593 -13.86 -9.29 -11.14
C PRO A 593 -12.60 -8.57 -11.60
N VAL A 594 -12.78 -7.38 -12.17
CA VAL A 594 -11.67 -6.46 -12.46
C VAL A 594 -11.44 -5.63 -11.21
N SER A 595 -10.30 -5.81 -10.55
CA SER A 595 -9.98 -5.02 -9.36
C SER A 595 -9.55 -3.61 -9.76
N LEU A 596 -9.95 -2.62 -8.94
CA LEU A 596 -9.43 -1.25 -9.02
C LEU A 596 -7.91 -1.19 -8.88
N SER A 597 -7.30 -2.21 -8.25
CA SER A 597 -5.85 -2.31 -8.03
C SER A 597 -5.06 -2.87 -9.21
N ASN A 598 -5.67 -3.64 -10.12
CA ASN A 598 -4.95 -4.36 -11.18
C ASN A 598 -4.64 -3.48 -12.40
N ARG A 599 -5.18 -2.28 -12.49
CA ARG A 599 -4.75 -1.23 -13.44
C ARG A 599 -4.79 0.12 -12.74
N GLY A 600 -3.70 0.43 -12.03
CA GLY A 600 -3.55 1.58 -11.13
C GLY A 600 -3.52 2.96 -11.79
N HIS A 601 -4.42 3.24 -12.73
CA HIS A 601 -4.48 4.52 -13.44
C HIS A 601 -5.85 5.20 -13.41
N HIS A 602 -6.89 4.59 -12.82
CA HIS A 602 -8.26 5.12 -12.94
C HIS A 602 -9.06 5.23 -11.63
N SER A 603 -8.39 5.22 -10.47
CA SER A 603 -9.01 5.57 -9.18
C SER A 603 -8.46 6.85 -8.57
#